data_AF-A0A3D0X9X0-F1
#
_entry.id   AF-A0A3D0X9X0-F1
#
_cell.length_a   1.000
_cell.length_b   1.000
_cell.length_c   1.000
_cell.angle_alpha   90.00
_cell.angle_beta   90.00
_cell.angle_gamma   90.00
#
_symmetry.space_group_name_H-M   'P 1'
#
loop_
_entity.id
_entity.type
_entity.pdbx_description
1 polymer ?
#
loop_
_entity_poly.entity_id
_entity_poly.type
_entity_poly.pdbx_seq_one_letter_code
_entity_poly.pdbx_strand_id
1 'polypeptide(L)'
;MRVLLILVDGMRPDALTDVPVAQSIIKQSAHTMKAKTVLPSVTLPCHMSLFHSVDPSRHGITTNMYTPQVRPINGLCEVLAMNNKKSAFFTTGRSFGIYQDQIH
;
A
#
# COMPACT_ATOMS: atom_id res chain seq x y z
N MET A 1 -15.85 -14.30 1.58
CA MET A 1 -14.62 -13.97 2.33
C MET A 1 -14.48 -12.45 2.41
N ARG A 2 -14.11 -11.89 3.56
CA ARG A 2 -13.80 -10.46 3.73
C ARG A 2 -12.30 -10.33 3.94
N VAL A 3 -11.69 -9.26 3.43
CA VAL A 3 -10.24 -9.00 3.54
C VAL A 3 -10.05 -7.64 4.20
N LEU A 4 -9.16 -7.58 5.17
CA LEU A 4 -8.70 -6.35 5.80
C LEU A 4 -7.21 -6.20 5.50
N LEU A 5 -6.84 -5.15 4.77
CA LEU A 5 -5.46 -4.77 4.53
C LEU A 5 -5.11 -3.61 5.46
N ILE A 6 -4.10 -3.81 6.31
CA ILE A 6 -3.55 -2.77 7.18
C ILE A 6 -2.17 -2.42 6.65
N LEU A 7 -1.97 -1.14 6.31
CA LEU A 7 -0.70 -0.63 5.83
C LEU A 7 -0.12 0.34 6.86
N VAL A 8 1.10 0.06 7.32
CA VAL A 8 1.85 0.91 8.25
C VAL A 8 3.02 1.51 7.47
N ASP A 9 2.97 2.83 7.24
CA ASP A 9 4.01 3.53 6.50
C ASP A 9 5.33 3.55 7.30
N GLY A 10 6.46 3.43 6.59
CA GLY A 10 7.80 3.50 7.19
C GLY A 10 8.16 2.39 8.18
N MET A 11 7.40 1.28 8.24
CA MET A 11 7.64 0.20 9.21
C MET A 11 8.86 -0.65 8.82
N ARG A 12 9.98 -0.42 9.51
CA ARG A 12 11.16 -1.30 9.40
C ARG A 12 10.91 -2.63 10.13
N PRO A 13 11.37 -3.78 9.59
CA PRO A 13 11.09 -5.09 10.17
C PRO A 13 11.66 -5.27 11.58
N ASP A 14 12.84 -4.72 11.87
CA ASP A 14 13.47 -4.79 13.19
C ASP A 14 12.67 -4.09 14.29
N ALA A 15 11.81 -3.12 13.93
CA ALA A 15 10.93 -2.44 14.89
C ALA A 15 9.87 -3.38 15.52
N LEU A 16 9.64 -4.57 14.96
CA LEU A 16 8.67 -5.53 15.48
C LEU A 16 9.24 -6.47 16.55
N THR A 17 10.55 -6.48 16.76
CA THR A 17 11.25 -7.46 17.62
C THR A 17 10.75 -7.43 19.06
N ASP A 18 10.57 -6.22 19.62
CA ASP A 18 10.24 -6.02 21.03
C ASP A 18 8.76 -5.70 21.28
N VAL A 19 7.88 -6.01 20.30
CA VAL A 19 6.44 -5.77 20.40
C VAL A 19 5.72 -7.10 20.67
N PRO A 20 5.26 -7.40 21.92
CA PRO A 20 4.73 -8.71 22.27
C PRO A 20 3.55 -9.18 21.42
N VAL A 21 2.65 -8.25 21.06
CA VAL A 21 1.50 -8.55 20.19
C VAL A 21 1.96 -8.92 18.78
N ALA A 22 2.95 -8.20 18.22
CA ALA A 22 3.51 -8.52 16.91
C ALA A 22 4.18 -9.89 16.92
N GLN A 23 4.94 -10.22 17.98
CA GLN A 23 5.56 -11.53 18.14
C GLN A 23 4.52 -12.67 18.19
N SER A 24 3.38 -12.45 18.84
CA SER A 24 2.28 -13.43 18.84
C SER A 24 1.71 -13.65 17.44
N ILE A 25 1.43 -12.56 16.70
CA ILE A 25 0.89 -12.64 15.34
C ILE A 25 1.87 -13.34 14.40
N ILE A 26 3.16 -13.00 14.46
CA ILE A 26 4.23 -13.60 13.65
C ILE A 26 4.27 -15.12 13.84
N LYS A 27 4.15 -15.61 15.08
CA LYS A 27 4.16 -17.06 15.39
C LYS A 27 2.93 -17.79 14.85
N GLN A 28 1.83 -17.09 14.62
CA GLN A 28 0.53 -17.66 14.24
C GLN A 28 0.15 -17.37 12.78
N SER A 29 1.02 -16.72 12.01
CA SER A 29 0.73 -16.31 10.63
C SER A 29 1.89 -16.56 9.68
N ALA A 30 1.58 -16.61 8.38
CA ALA A 30 2.60 -16.53 7.35
C ALA A 30 3.21 -15.12 7.36
N HIS A 31 4.54 -15.03 7.48
CA HIS A 31 5.24 -13.76 7.58
C HIS A 31 6.60 -13.80 6.88
N THR A 32 7.17 -12.63 6.61
CA THR A 32 8.56 -12.47 6.15
C THR A 32 9.16 -11.18 6.70
N MET A 33 10.40 -11.26 7.20
CA MET A 33 11.19 -10.09 7.64
C MET A 33 12.13 -9.57 6.55
N LYS A 34 12.05 -10.14 5.34
CA LYS A 34 12.94 -9.86 4.21
C LYS A 34 12.22 -9.25 3.01
N ALA A 35 10.98 -8.76 3.21
CA ALA A 35 10.24 -8.06 2.18
C ALA A 35 11.04 -6.84 1.68
N LYS A 36 11.06 -6.62 0.37
CA LYS A 36 11.70 -5.46 -0.27
C LYS A 36 10.62 -4.63 -0.93
N THR A 37 10.68 -3.32 -0.73
CA THR A 37 9.82 -2.37 -1.43
C THR A 37 10.50 -1.90 -2.72
N VAL A 38 9.75 -1.14 -3.51
CA VAL A 38 10.22 -0.50 -4.75
C VAL A 38 11.15 0.69 -4.48
N LEU A 39 11.84 1.14 -5.53
CA LEU A 39 12.62 2.39 -5.53
C LEU A 39 11.93 3.44 -6.42
N PRO A 40 11.87 4.72 -5.99
CA PRO A 40 12.34 5.25 -4.71
C PRO A 40 11.42 4.83 -3.54
N SER A 41 12.03 4.47 -2.41
CA SER A 41 11.31 3.99 -1.22
C SER A 41 10.73 5.15 -0.39
N VAL A 42 9.82 5.92 -1.01
CA VAL A 42 9.05 6.99 -0.37
C VAL A 42 7.56 6.63 -0.40
N THR A 43 6.77 7.22 0.50
CA THR A 43 5.39 6.83 0.81
C THR A 43 4.52 6.59 -0.44
N LEU A 44 4.32 7.61 -1.28
CA LEU A 44 3.36 7.54 -2.38
C LEU A 44 3.77 6.53 -3.48
N PRO A 45 5.02 6.52 -4.00
CA PRO A 45 5.48 5.49 -4.93
C PRO A 45 5.31 4.07 -4.38
N CYS A 46 5.66 3.83 -3.11
CA CYS A 46 5.48 2.51 -2.49
C CYS A 46 4.01 2.10 -2.47
N HIS A 47 3.11 3.00 -2.07
CA HIS A 47 1.68 2.73 -1.99
C HIS A 47 1.08 2.49 -3.38
N MET A 48 1.46 3.30 -4.37
CA MET A 48 1.05 3.11 -5.76
C MET A 48 1.49 1.76 -6.30
N SER A 49 2.74 1.37 -6.06
CA SER A 49 3.22 0.06 -6.49
C SER A 49 2.51 -1.09 -5.79
N LEU A 50 2.20 -0.96 -4.49
CA LEU A 50 1.43 -1.95 -3.74
C LEU A 50 0.03 -2.17 -4.34
N PHE A 51 -0.68 -1.09 -4.68
CA PHE A 51 -2.05 -1.17 -5.19
C PHE A 51 -2.14 -1.52 -6.68
N HIS A 52 -1.18 -1.09 -7.49
CA HIS A 52 -1.16 -1.37 -8.93
C HIS A 52 -0.34 -2.63 -9.29
N SER A 53 0.41 -3.20 -8.34
CA SER A 53 1.28 -4.36 -8.55
C SER A 53 2.33 -4.15 -9.66
N VAL A 54 2.82 -2.92 -9.82
CA VAL A 54 3.84 -2.54 -10.82
C VAL A 54 4.80 -1.50 -10.23
N ASP A 55 6.02 -1.42 -10.77
CA ASP A 55 7.04 -0.46 -10.31
C ASP A 55 6.68 1.02 -10.62
N PRO A 56 7.35 1.99 -9.96
CA PRO A 56 7.19 3.41 -10.23
C PRO A 56 7.41 3.84 -11.68
N SER A 57 8.25 3.12 -12.43
CA SER A 57 8.45 3.36 -13.86
C SER A 57 7.20 3.09 -14.70
N ARG A 58 6.27 2.27 -14.20
CA ARG A 58 5.06 1.86 -14.92
C ARG A 58 3.85 2.72 -14.54
N HIS A 59 3.67 3.05 -13.26
CA HIS A 59 2.60 3.96 -12.84
C HIS A 59 2.99 5.44 -12.82
N GLY A 60 4.28 5.78 -13.03
CA GLY A 60 4.76 7.15 -13.24
C GLY A 60 4.90 8.01 -11.99
N ILE A 61 4.57 7.50 -10.80
CA ILE A 61 4.64 8.26 -9.53
C ILE A 61 5.95 7.96 -8.83
N THR A 62 6.89 8.90 -8.86
CA THR A 62 8.24 8.73 -8.31
C THR A 62 8.53 9.64 -7.11
N THR A 63 7.58 10.48 -6.71
CA THR A 63 7.71 11.39 -5.55
C THR A 63 6.44 11.34 -4.70
N ASN A 64 6.43 12.03 -3.55
CA ASN A 64 5.24 12.22 -2.72
C ASN A 64 4.25 13.26 -3.24
N MET A 65 4.48 13.80 -4.45
CA MET A 65 3.48 14.61 -5.14
C MET A 65 2.73 13.76 -6.14
N TYR A 66 1.39 13.77 -6.02
CA TYR A 66 0.55 13.09 -6.98
C TYR A 66 0.59 13.80 -8.33
N THR A 67 0.64 13.00 -9.39
CA THR A 67 0.49 13.46 -10.77
C THR A 67 -0.42 12.47 -11.50
N PRO A 68 -1.39 12.92 -12.30
CA PRO A 68 -2.26 12.01 -13.03
C PRO A 68 -1.48 11.09 -13.97
N GLN A 69 -1.86 9.81 -14.01
CA GLN A 69 -1.19 8.83 -14.88
C GLN A 69 -1.54 9.11 -16.35
N VAL A 70 -0.53 9.22 -17.22
CA VAL A 70 -0.72 9.38 -18.68
C VAL A 70 -1.39 8.15 -19.30
N ARG A 71 -1.14 6.97 -18.74
CA ARG A 71 -1.76 5.69 -19.14
C ARG A 71 -2.21 4.96 -17.89
N PRO A 72 -3.45 5.21 -17.42
CA PRO A 72 -3.96 4.61 -16.20
C PRO A 72 -3.91 3.09 -16.23
N ILE A 73 -3.59 2.49 -15.08
CA ILE A 73 -3.57 1.06 -14.87
C ILE A 73 -4.61 0.77 -13.79
N ASN A 74 -5.39 -0.30 -13.96
CA ASN A 74 -6.33 -0.70 -12.91
C ASN A 74 -5.55 -1.13 -11.67
N GLY A 75 -5.78 -0.46 -10.55
CA GLY A 75 -5.31 -0.88 -9.24
C GLY A 75 -6.25 -1.91 -8.60
N LEU A 76 -5.91 -2.32 -7.38
CA LEU A 76 -6.67 -3.32 -6.62
C LEU A 76 -8.16 -2.95 -6.51
N CYS A 77 -8.49 -1.68 -6.28
CA CYS A 77 -9.87 -1.23 -6.11
C CYS A 77 -10.68 -1.31 -7.41
N GLU A 78 -10.10 -0.88 -8.52
CA GLU A 78 -10.73 -0.93 -9.83
C GLU A 78 -10.98 -2.38 -10.25
N VAL A 79 -10.00 -3.26 -10.05
CA VAL A 79 -10.14 -4.70 -10.33
C VAL A 79 -11.23 -5.32 -9.45
N LEU A 80 -11.31 -4.96 -8.17
CA LEU A 80 -12.37 -5.41 -7.27
C LEU A 80 -13.75 -4.93 -7.74
N ALA A 81 -13.90 -3.67 -8.13
CA ALA A 81 -15.14 -3.09 -8.62
C ALA A 81 -15.61 -3.77 -9.91
N MET A 82 -14.71 -3.99 -10.88
CA MET A 82 -14.98 -4.73 -12.12
C MET A 82 -15.48 -6.16 -11.87
N ASN A 83 -15.17 -6.73 -10.71
CA ASN A 83 -15.60 -8.06 -10.28
C ASN A 83 -16.76 -8.03 -9.27
N ASN A 84 -17.53 -6.93 -9.23
CA ASN A 84 -18.69 -6.72 -8.36
C ASN A 84 -18.36 -6.90 -6.86
N LYS A 85 -17.14 -6.51 -6.44
CA LYS A 85 -16.74 -6.47 -5.04
C LYS A 85 -16.81 -5.04 -4.51
N LYS A 86 -16.99 -4.91 -3.20
CA LYS A 86 -17.00 -3.63 -2.48
C LYS A 86 -15.68 -3.45 -1.74
N SER A 87 -15.10 -2.26 -1.82
CA SER A 87 -13.91 -1.84 -1.08
C SER A 87 -14.18 -0.54 -0.33
N ALA A 88 -13.50 -0.33 0.78
CA ALA A 88 -13.52 0.91 1.55
C ALA A 88 -12.11 1.22 2.06
N PHE A 89 -11.77 2.50 2.15
CA PHE A 89 -10.48 2.97 2.65
C PHE A 89 -10.66 3.84 3.89
N PHE A 90 -9.77 3.65 4.84
CA PHE A 90 -9.65 4.47 6.04
C PHE A 90 -8.19 4.87 6.18
N THR A 91 -7.94 6.16 6.31
CA THR A 91 -6.58 6.70 6.44
C THR A 91 -6.52 7.62 7.66
N THR A 92 -5.33 7.76 8.24
CA THR A 92 -5.09 8.62 9.40
C THR A 92 -4.13 9.75 9.01
N GLY A 93 -4.39 10.96 9.54
CA GLY A 93 -3.48 12.09 9.46
C GLY A 93 -3.07 12.55 8.05
N ARG A 94 -1.77 12.85 7.87
CA ARG A 94 -1.19 13.41 6.63
C ARG A 94 -1.34 12.54 5.39
N SER A 95 -1.51 11.24 5.55
CA SER A 95 -1.72 10.31 4.42
C SER A 95 -3.02 10.61 3.68
N PHE A 96 -4.02 11.20 4.35
CA PHE A 96 -5.29 11.58 3.75
C PHE A 96 -5.10 12.52 2.55
N GLY A 97 -4.25 13.55 2.68
CA GLY A 97 -3.99 14.50 1.58
C GLY A 97 -3.25 13.87 0.38
N ILE A 98 -2.55 12.76 0.58
CA ILE A 98 -1.85 12.03 -0.50
C ILE A 98 -2.84 11.16 -1.30
N TYR A 99 -3.89 10.65 -0.67
CA TYR A 99 -4.88 9.75 -1.28
C TYR A 99 -6.13 10.45 -1.79
N GLN A 100 -6.38 11.70 -1.39
CA GLN A 100 -7.59 12.44 -1.76
C GLN A 100 -7.69 12.67 -3.27
N ASP A 101 -6.55 12.82 -3.94
CA ASP A 101 -6.47 13.03 -5.40
C ASP A 101 -6.50 11.72 -6.22
N GLN A 102 -6.63 10.57 -5.54
CA GLN A 102 -6.51 9.24 -6.17
C GLN A 102 -7.81 8.45 -6.22
N ILE A 103 -8.79 8.81 -5.40
CA ILE A 103 -10.08 8.11 -5.33
C ILE A 103 -11.08 8.88 -6.20
N HIS A 104 -11.38 8.32 -7.37
CA HIS A 104 -12.51 8.72 -8.23
C HIS A 104 -13.70 7.79 -8.04
#